data_AF-A0A258ARS3-F1
#
_entry.id   AF-A0A258ARS3-F1
#
_cell.length_a   1.000
_cell.length_b   1.000
_cell.length_c   1.000
_cell.angle_alpha   90.00
_cell.angle_beta   90.00
_cell.angle_gamma   90.00
#
_symmetry.space_group_name_H-M   'P 1'
#
loop_
_entity.id
_entity.type
_entity.pdbx_description
1 polymer ?
#
loop_
_entity_poly.entity_id
_entity_poly.type
_entity_poly.pdbx_seq_one_letter_code
_entity_poly.pdbx_strand_id
1 'polypeptide(L)'
;MAGIAPVDISSVEANLILEDVTTGLTRRVRVEDGRITRAMFVAPIHKKLPPRDWLLERFGDAELSDADRAALLIGRLPGMQDKGRIICACRSVGEKTILTAIEDGAKSVDEIGEMTTAGTSCGSCKGELKQCLLKHAIKKEPAHA
;
A
#
# COMPACT_ATOMS: atom_id res chain seq x y z
N MET A 1 -26.97 4.14 -21.42
CA MET A 1 -25.74 4.16 -20.62
C MET A 1 -26.09 4.76 -19.28
N ALA A 2 -26.22 3.94 -18.24
CA ALA A 2 -26.49 4.44 -16.88
C ALA A 2 -25.21 5.06 -16.33
N GLY A 3 -25.04 6.37 -16.49
CA GLY A 3 -24.00 7.11 -15.80
C GLY A 3 -24.45 7.33 -14.36
N ILE A 4 -23.68 6.80 -13.40
CA ILE A 4 -23.83 7.19 -12.00
C ILE A 4 -23.63 8.70 -11.95
N ALA A 5 -24.59 9.45 -11.40
CA ALA A 5 -24.45 10.89 -11.20
C ALA A 5 -23.12 11.16 -10.47
N PRO A 6 -22.37 12.22 -10.82
CA PRO A 6 -21.10 12.51 -10.17
C PRO A 6 -21.30 12.54 -8.66
N VAL A 7 -20.47 11.79 -7.94
CA VAL A 7 -20.52 11.72 -6.47
C VAL A 7 -20.29 13.13 -5.94
N ASP A 8 -21.25 13.67 -5.19
CA ASP A 8 -21.08 14.93 -4.49
C ASP A 8 -20.12 14.72 -3.32
N ILE A 9 -18.86 15.03 -3.56
CA ILE A 9 -17.78 14.87 -2.58
C ILE A 9 -18.01 15.75 -1.33
N SER A 10 -18.70 16.88 -1.49
CA SER A 10 -18.96 17.81 -0.39
C SER A 10 -19.94 17.24 0.64
N SER A 11 -20.84 16.35 0.20
CA SER A 11 -21.80 15.65 1.06
C SER A 11 -21.16 14.62 2.00
N VAL A 12 -19.87 14.28 1.80
CA VAL A 12 -19.14 13.40 2.72
C VAL A 12 -18.66 14.22 3.91
N GLU A 13 -19.38 14.07 5.02
CA GLU A 13 -19.01 14.60 6.32
C GLU A 13 -17.60 14.14 6.71
N ALA A 14 -16.75 15.11 7.05
CA ALA A 14 -15.35 14.90 7.39
C ALA A 14 -14.89 16.01 8.34
N ASN A 15 -13.98 15.68 9.24
CA ASN A 15 -13.30 16.65 10.12
C ASN A 15 -11.80 16.76 9.83
N LEU A 16 -11.26 15.91 8.96
CA LEU A 16 -9.95 16.05 8.35
C LEU A 16 -10.14 16.23 6.85
N ILE A 17 -9.77 17.40 6.33
CA ILE A 17 -9.99 17.77 4.93
C ILE A 17 -8.71 18.35 4.33
N LEU A 18 -8.37 17.88 3.12
CA LEU A 18 -7.43 18.54 2.22
C LEU A 18 -8.10 18.71 0.86
N GLU A 19 -8.16 19.94 0.40
CA GLU A 19 -8.62 20.30 -0.94
C GLU A 19 -7.56 21.17 -1.59
N ASP A 20 -6.94 20.64 -2.63
CA ASP A 20 -5.97 21.36 -3.44
C ASP A 20 -6.50 21.44 -4.87
N VAL A 21 -7.18 22.55 -5.14
CA VAL A 21 -7.74 22.87 -6.46
C VAL A 21 -6.66 22.97 -7.54
N THR A 22 -5.43 23.29 -7.19
CA THR A 22 -4.33 23.44 -8.16
C THR A 22 -3.83 22.09 -8.64
N THR A 23 -3.87 21.06 -7.78
CA THR A 23 -3.45 19.70 -8.13
C THR A 23 -4.60 18.73 -8.37
N GLY A 24 -5.85 19.15 -8.13
CA GLY A 24 -7.05 18.32 -8.24
C GLY A 24 -7.16 17.25 -7.15
N LEU A 25 -6.43 17.40 -6.04
CA LEU A 25 -6.46 16.46 -4.93
C LEU A 25 -7.56 16.84 -3.94
N THR A 26 -8.41 15.87 -3.62
CA THR A 26 -9.38 15.99 -2.53
C THR A 26 -9.25 14.80 -1.60
N ARG A 27 -9.13 15.06 -0.30
CA ARG A 27 -9.06 14.05 0.75
C ARG A 27 -9.98 14.47 1.87
N ARG A 28 -10.94 13.62 2.19
CA ARG A 28 -11.93 13.87 3.25
C ARG A 28 -11.97 12.64 4.14
N VAL A 29 -11.64 12.81 5.41
CA VAL A 29 -11.62 11.73 6.40
C VAL A 29 -12.46 12.15 7.59
N ARG A 30 -13.35 11.26 8.01
CA ARG A 30 -14.13 11.39 9.23
C ARG A 30 -13.47 10.58 10.32
N VAL A 31 -13.09 11.26 11.40
CA VAL A 31 -12.54 10.66 12.60
C VAL A 31 -13.52 10.88 13.76
N GLU A 32 -13.97 9.80 14.39
CA GLU A 32 -14.88 9.80 15.54
C GLU A 32 -14.25 8.93 16.63
N ASP A 33 -14.25 9.42 17.87
CA ASP A 33 -13.61 8.75 19.01
C ASP A 33 -12.17 8.28 18.72
N GLY A 34 -11.43 9.11 18.00
CA GLY A 34 -10.05 8.83 17.61
C GLY A 34 -9.89 7.88 16.41
N ARG A 35 -10.97 7.37 15.80
CA ARG A 35 -10.92 6.32 14.77
C ARG A 35 -11.48 6.76 13.43
N ILE A 36 -10.99 6.19 12.33
CA ILE A 36 -11.56 6.44 11.00
C ILE A 36 -12.92 5.75 10.88
N THR A 37 -13.97 6.51 10.60
CA THR A 37 -15.30 5.95 10.27
C THR A 37 -15.62 6.07 8.79
N ARG A 38 -15.09 7.09 8.11
CA ARG A 38 -15.24 7.29 6.65
C ARG A 38 -13.99 7.93 6.06
N ALA A 39 -13.67 7.59 4.81
CA ALA A 39 -12.61 8.25 4.07
C ALA A 39 -12.92 8.29 2.57
N MET A 40 -12.57 9.40 1.92
CA MET A 40 -12.64 9.56 0.48
C MET A 40 -11.38 10.26 -0.04
N PHE A 41 -10.75 9.65 -1.03
CA PHE A 41 -9.56 10.15 -1.70
C PHE A 41 -9.82 10.26 -3.19
N VAL A 42 -9.71 11.46 -3.72
CA VAL A 42 -9.89 11.78 -5.14
C VAL A 42 -8.59 12.39 -5.64
N ALA A 43 -8.11 11.88 -6.78
CA ALA A 43 -6.91 12.36 -7.43
C ALA A 43 -7.06 12.23 -8.95
N PRO A 44 -6.41 13.11 -9.73
CA PRO A 44 -6.28 12.90 -11.17
C PRO A 44 -5.61 11.56 -11.47
N ILE A 45 -5.93 10.96 -12.63
CA ILE A 45 -5.44 9.62 -13.02
C ILE A 45 -3.91 9.47 -13.03
N HIS A 46 -3.19 10.58 -13.22
CA HIS A 46 -1.72 10.62 -13.25
C HIS A 46 -1.08 10.82 -11.86
N LYS A 47 -1.89 11.00 -10.81
CA LYS A 47 -1.44 11.11 -9.41
C LYS A 47 -1.75 9.81 -8.68
N LYS A 48 -0.93 9.48 -7.68
CA LYS A 48 -1.13 8.27 -6.87
C LYS A 48 -2.12 8.54 -5.74
N LEU A 49 -3.10 7.65 -5.61
CA LEU A 49 -3.89 7.51 -4.38
C LEU A 49 -3.02 6.88 -3.28
N PRO A 50 -3.40 7.04 -2.00
CA PRO A 50 -2.73 6.31 -0.93
C PRO A 50 -2.78 4.79 -1.18
N PRO A 51 -1.73 4.04 -0.82
CA PRO A 51 -1.77 2.58 -0.91
C PRO A 51 -2.95 2.02 -0.11
N ARG A 52 -3.75 1.14 -0.73
CA ARG A 52 -4.95 0.57 -0.12
C ARG A 52 -4.66 -0.11 1.21
N ASP A 53 -3.61 -0.93 1.26
CA ASP A 53 -3.29 -1.72 2.45
C ASP A 53 -2.93 -0.82 3.64
N TRP A 54 -2.17 0.25 3.41
CA TRP A 54 -1.89 1.24 4.46
C TRP A 54 -3.17 1.91 4.96
N LEU A 55 -4.06 2.31 4.05
CA LEU A 55 -5.31 2.94 4.47
C LEU A 55 -6.13 1.97 5.33
N LEU A 56 -6.20 0.68 4.95
CA LEU A 56 -6.89 -0.35 5.74
C LEU A 56 -6.28 -0.56 7.13
N GLU A 57 -4.95 -0.54 7.25
CA GLU A 57 -4.28 -0.58 8.55
C GLU A 57 -4.76 0.59 9.44
N ARG A 58 -4.87 1.81 8.90
CA ARG A 58 -5.39 2.98 9.66
C ARG A 58 -6.85 2.85 10.09
N PHE A 59 -7.68 2.15 9.31
CA PHE A 59 -9.05 1.81 9.74
C PHE A 59 -9.07 0.81 10.90
N GLY A 60 -8.02 -0.01 11.04
CA GLY A 60 -7.86 -0.98 12.12
C GLY A 60 -7.39 -0.38 13.44
N ASP A 61 -6.80 0.82 13.42
CA ASP A 61 -6.27 1.46 14.62
C ASP A 61 -7.38 1.79 15.64
N ALA A 62 -7.07 1.60 16.92
CA ALA A 62 -7.99 1.91 18.02
C ALA A 62 -8.08 3.42 18.29
N GLU A 63 -7.00 4.16 18.00
CA GLU A 63 -6.91 5.61 18.12
C GLU A 63 -5.81 6.13 17.18
N LEU A 64 -6.07 7.23 16.47
CA LEU A 64 -5.13 7.87 15.56
C LEU A 64 -4.32 8.94 16.29
N SER A 65 -3.00 8.87 16.16
CA SER A 65 -2.10 9.95 16.56
C SER A 65 -2.19 11.17 15.64
N ASP A 66 -1.61 12.29 16.06
CA ASP A 66 -1.47 13.48 15.21
C ASP A 66 -0.65 13.20 13.94
N ALA A 67 0.34 12.31 14.03
CA ALA A 67 1.12 11.88 12.88
C ALA A 67 0.27 11.07 11.88
N ASP A 68 -0.62 10.20 12.35
CA ASP A 68 -1.54 9.44 11.48
C ASP A 68 -2.55 10.37 10.79
N ARG A 69 -3.08 11.35 11.55
CA ARG A 69 -3.98 12.39 11.03
C ARG A 69 -3.30 13.20 9.92
N ALA A 70 -2.06 13.64 10.15
CA ALA A 70 -1.27 14.33 9.13
C ALA A 70 -0.99 13.41 7.92
N ALA A 71 -0.65 12.14 8.15
CA ALA A 71 -0.38 11.17 7.09
C ALA A 71 -1.60 10.90 6.19
N LEU A 72 -2.81 10.87 6.77
CA LEU A 72 -4.08 10.79 6.04
C LEU A 72 -4.26 11.98 5.11
N LEU A 73 -3.92 13.19 5.57
CA LEU A 73 -3.97 14.39 4.72
C LEU A 73 -2.85 14.40 3.68
N ILE A 74 -1.66 13.89 3.96
CA ILE A 74 -0.52 13.79 3.02
C ILE A 74 -0.71 12.62 2.03
N GLY A 75 -1.58 11.66 2.37
CA GLY A 75 -1.87 10.46 1.59
C GLY A 75 -0.76 9.40 1.64
N ARG A 76 0.10 9.49 2.66
CA ARG A 76 1.16 8.54 2.99
C ARG A 76 1.69 8.85 4.39
N LEU A 77 2.15 7.83 5.10
CA LEU A 77 2.98 8.00 6.29
C LEU A 77 4.46 8.16 5.86
N PRO A 78 5.17 9.20 6.29
CA PRO A 78 6.62 9.29 6.11
C PRO A 78 7.30 8.05 6.69
N GLY A 79 8.24 7.45 5.95
CA GLY A 79 8.97 6.26 6.40
C GLY A 79 8.29 4.92 6.09
N MET A 80 7.05 4.91 5.60
CA MET A 80 6.45 3.65 5.14
C MET A 80 7.05 3.22 3.80
N GLN A 81 7.64 2.03 3.79
CA GLN A 81 8.25 1.47 2.59
C GLN A 81 7.18 1.18 1.53
N ASP A 82 7.44 1.62 0.31
CA ASP A 82 6.69 1.21 -0.85
C ASP A 82 6.81 -0.31 -0.99
N LYS A 83 5.70 -1.04 -0.83
CA LYS A 83 5.66 -2.50 -0.98
C LYS A 83 5.77 -2.93 -2.46
N GLY A 84 5.66 -2.01 -3.42
CA GLY A 84 5.64 -2.33 -4.85
C GLY A 84 4.37 -3.05 -5.29
N ARG A 85 4.41 -3.74 -6.44
CA ARG A 85 3.27 -4.55 -6.91
C ARG A 85 2.97 -5.65 -5.90
N ILE A 86 1.72 -5.83 -5.51
CA ILE A 86 1.31 -6.96 -4.67
C ILE A 86 1.55 -8.27 -5.44
N ILE A 87 2.34 -9.17 -4.86
CA ILE A 87 2.62 -10.50 -5.40
C ILE A 87 1.84 -11.56 -4.62
N CYS A 88 1.79 -11.46 -3.29
CA CYS A 88 0.96 -12.34 -2.46
C CYS A 88 -0.31 -11.62 -2.02
N ALA A 89 -1.38 -11.72 -2.82
CA ALA A 89 -2.65 -11.06 -2.51
C ALA A 89 -3.28 -11.54 -1.18
N CYS A 90 -3.20 -12.85 -0.88
CA CYS A 90 -3.77 -13.44 0.34
C CYS A 90 -3.13 -12.89 1.64
N ARG A 91 -1.90 -12.38 1.57
CA ARG A 91 -1.13 -11.86 2.71
C ARG A 91 -0.72 -10.39 2.56
N SER A 92 -1.19 -9.72 1.49
CA SER A 92 -0.79 -8.35 1.12
C SER A 92 0.73 -8.10 1.10
N VAL A 93 1.50 -9.07 0.58
CA VAL A 93 2.97 -8.94 0.44
C VAL A 93 3.31 -8.45 -0.96
N GLY A 94 4.11 -7.39 -1.05
CA GLY A 94 4.52 -6.77 -2.30
C GLY A 94 5.94 -7.14 -2.75
N GLU A 95 6.20 -6.89 -4.02
CA GLU A 95 7.46 -7.18 -4.72
C GLU A 95 8.67 -6.60 -4.00
N LYS A 96 8.61 -5.35 -3.52
CA LYS A 96 9.75 -4.72 -2.85
C LYS A 96 10.08 -5.41 -1.52
N THR A 97 9.07 -5.81 -0.76
CA THR A 97 9.26 -6.60 0.47
C THR A 97 9.93 -7.95 0.16
N ILE A 98 9.53 -8.60 -0.93
CA ILE A 98 10.13 -9.87 -1.39
C ILE A 98 11.57 -9.65 -1.82
N LEU A 99 11.86 -8.59 -2.58
CA LEU A 99 13.21 -8.26 -3.01
C LEU A 99 14.13 -7.96 -1.83
N THR A 100 13.65 -7.20 -0.83
CA THR A 100 14.40 -6.98 0.42
C THR A 100 14.69 -8.29 1.14
N ALA A 101 13.74 -9.21 1.25
CA ALA A 101 14.00 -10.52 1.86
C ALA A 101 15.06 -11.33 1.08
N ILE A 102 15.08 -11.24 -0.25
CA ILE A 102 16.11 -11.89 -1.08
C ILE A 102 17.48 -11.22 -0.88
N GLU A 103 17.52 -9.89 -0.79
CA GLU A 103 18.73 -9.11 -0.50
C GLU A 103 19.30 -9.45 0.88
N ASP A 104 18.43 -9.65 1.86
CA ASP A 104 18.74 -10.06 3.23
C ASP A 104 19.13 -11.54 3.34
N GLY A 105 19.05 -12.30 2.25
CA GLY A 105 19.64 -13.63 2.14
C GLY A 105 18.69 -14.79 1.85
N ALA A 106 17.40 -14.54 1.64
CA ALA A 106 16.46 -15.60 1.24
C ALA A 106 16.81 -16.17 -0.15
N LYS A 107 17.02 -17.49 -0.20
CA LYS A 107 17.42 -18.26 -1.41
C LYS A 107 16.33 -19.21 -1.88
N SER A 108 15.27 -19.39 -1.09
CA SER A 108 14.15 -20.28 -1.43
C SER A 108 12.80 -19.60 -1.21
N VAL A 109 11.75 -20.15 -1.83
CA VAL A 109 10.37 -19.67 -1.64
C VAL A 109 9.94 -19.84 -0.19
N ASP A 110 10.41 -20.89 0.48
CA ASP A 110 10.05 -21.18 1.86
C ASP A 110 10.74 -20.17 2.80
N GLU A 111 12.01 -19.84 2.59
CA GLU A 111 12.72 -18.77 3.33
C GLU A 111 12.06 -17.39 3.13
N ILE A 112 11.63 -17.06 1.90
CA ILE A 112 10.83 -15.85 1.65
C ILE A 112 9.54 -15.89 2.48
N GLY A 113 8.88 -17.05 2.56
CA GLY A 113 7.68 -17.25 3.35
C GLY A 113 7.89 -17.08 4.85
N GLU A 114 9.02 -17.54 5.38
CA GLU A 114 9.39 -17.33 6.79
C GLU A 114 9.61 -15.85 7.11
N MET A 115 10.30 -15.12 6.23
CA MET A 115 10.61 -13.70 6.44
C MET A 115 9.43 -12.77 6.19
N THR A 116 8.56 -13.10 5.23
CA THR A 116 7.53 -12.16 4.72
C THR A 116 6.10 -12.65 4.85
N THR A 117 5.89 -13.91 5.26
CA THR A 117 4.61 -14.64 5.21
C THR A 117 4.05 -14.95 3.82
N ALA A 118 4.70 -14.51 2.74
CA ALA A 118 4.25 -14.79 1.38
C ALA A 118 4.25 -16.29 1.05
N GLY A 119 3.22 -16.77 0.35
CA GLY A 119 3.16 -18.17 -0.10
C GLY A 119 2.85 -19.21 0.99
N THR A 120 2.63 -18.78 2.24
CA THR A 120 2.40 -19.66 3.41
C THR A 120 0.95 -20.15 3.57
N SER A 121 -0.01 -19.65 2.76
CA SER A 121 -1.44 -19.96 2.90
C SER A 121 -2.03 -20.53 1.60
N CYS A 122 -2.48 -19.67 0.67
CA CYS A 122 -3.17 -20.10 -0.55
C CYS A 122 -2.22 -20.60 -1.66
N GLY A 123 -0.92 -20.33 -1.55
CA GLY A 123 0.13 -20.82 -2.47
C GLY A 123 0.14 -20.24 -3.90
N SER A 124 -0.88 -19.50 -4.32
CA SER A 124 -1.02 -19.00 -5.71
C SER A 124 0.17 -18.16 -6.20
N CYS A 125 0.81 -17.41 -5.31
CA CYS A 125 1.95 -16.57 -5.62
C CYS A 125 3.30 -17.31 -5.73
N LYS A 126 3.39 -18.60 -5.36
CA LYS A 126 4.68 -19.34 -5.31
C LYS A 126 5.42 -19.36 -6.65
N GLY A 127 4.69 -19.36 -7.78
CA GLY A 127 5.29 -19.26 -9.11
C GLY A 127 5.99 -17.92 -9.36
N GLU A 128 5.36 -16.80 -8.97
CA GLU A 128 5.97 -15.48 -9.05
C GLU A 128 7.14 -15.32 -8.09
N LEU A 129 7.06 -15.88 -6.87
CA LEU A 129 8.18 -15.86 -5.91
C LEU A 129 9.44 -16.52 -6.48
N LYS A 130 9.29 -17.66 -7.18
CA LYS A 130 10.41 -18.30 -7.89
C LYS A 130 10.99 -17.41 -8.99
N GLN A 131 10.14 -16.69 -9.72
CA GLN A 131 10.62 -15.74 -10.74
C GLN A 131 11.41 -14.59 -10.11
N CYS A 132 10.99 -14.06 -8.96
CA CYS A 132 11.74 -13.05 -8.23
C CYS A 132 13.15 -13.54 -7.86
N LEU A 133 13.25 -14.76 -7.30
CA LEU A 133 14.54 -15.40 -6.97
C LEU A 133 15.44 -15.54 -8.21
N LEU A 134 14.92 -16.09 -9.30
CA LEU A 134 15.69 -16.29 -10.54
C LEU A 134 16.18 -14.97 -11.13
N LYS A 135 15.32 -13.95 -11.20
CA LYS A 135 15.69 -12.63 -11.73
C LYS A 135 16.74 -11.95 -10.87
N HIS A 136 16.67 -12.11 -9.55
CA HIS A 136 17.64 -11.52 -8.64
C HIS A 136 18.99 -12.26 -8.68
N ALA A 137 18.98 -13.59 -8.85
CA ALA A 137 20.20 -14.39 -9.01
C ALA A 137 20.98 -14.00 -10.29
N ILE A 138 20.27 -13.78 -11.41
CA ILE A 138 20.88 -13.34 -12.68
C ILE A 138 21.50 -11.93 -12.55
N LYS A 139 20.91 -11.05 -11.72
CA LYS A 139 21.48 -9.72 -11.44
C LYS A 139 22.76 -9.75 -10.59
N LYS A 140 23.04 -10.87 -9.90
CA LYS A 140 24.19 -11.02 -9.01
C LYS A 140 25.40 -11.67 -9.69
N GLU A 141 25.32 -12.01 -10.98
CA GLU A 141 26.50 -12.37 -11.78
C GLU A 141 27.32 -11.12 -12.16
N PRO A 142 28.66 -11.17 -12.02
CA PRO A 142 29.45 -9.98 -11.71
C PRO A 142 29.86 -9.16 -12.93
N ALA A 143 29.88 -7.83 -12.74
CA ALA A 143 30.83 -6.97 -13.43
C ALA A 143 32.26 -7.33 -12.95
N HIS A 144 33.00 -8.05 -13.82
CA HIS A 144 34.46 -8.23 -13.92
C HIS A 144 35.26 -8.79 -12.71
N ALA A 145 35.95 -9.91 -12.94
CA ALA A 145 37.37 -9.93 -13.31
C ALA A 145 37.71 -11.27 -13.99
#